data_AF-A0A2V4E1C6-F1
#
_entry.id   AF-A0A2V4E1C6-F1
#
_cell.length_a   1.000
_cell.length_b   1.000
_cell.length_c   1.000
_cell.angle_alpha   90.00
_cell.angle_beta   90.00
_cell.angle_gamma   90.00
#
_symmetry.space_group_name_H-M   'P 1'
#
loop_
_entity.id
_entity.type
_entity.pdbx_description
1 polymer ?
#
loop_
_entity_poly.entity_id
_entity_poly.type
_entity_poly.pdbx_seq_one_letter_code
_entity_poly.pdbx_strand_id
1 'polypeptide(L)'
;MIKKEAKKNGNTEEGDGLKYRGRGLAHMTWKNNYKDASEYLNVDFINQPEKAAELDYAVPILIWGSINGIFSKRKLSKYINEDKIDYKLARYVINGQNYANEIAANAKCFEAILRQTSNLIEAF
;
A
#
# COMPACT_ATOMS: atom_id res chain seq x y z
N MET A 1 0.25 25.94 13.23
CA MET A 1 1.11 25.85 12.03
C MET A 1 1.12 24.44 11.47
N ILE A 2 1.01 24.28 10.15
CA ILE A 2 1.08 22.97 9.48
C ILE A 2 2.52 22.45 9.49
N LYS A 3 2.73 21.20 9.92
CA LYS A 3 4.05 20.55 9.99
C LYS A 3 4.72 20.49 8.62
N LYS A 4 6.05 20.65 8.56
CA LYS A 4 6.85 20.61 7.32
C LYS A 4 6.57 19.35 6.48
N GLU A 5 6.47 18.21 7.14
CA GLU A 5 6.19 16.93 6.48
C GLU A 5 4.79 16.88 5.86
N ALA A 6 3.77 17.46 6.52
CA ALA A 6 2.42 17.53 5.98
C ALA A 6 2.40 18.35 4.67
N LYS A 7 3.06 19.52 4.66
CA LYS A 7 3.19 20.35 3.45
C LYS A 7 3.88 19.61 2.31
N LYS A 8 4.97 18.88 2.61
CA LYS A 8 5.73 18.10 1.62
C LYS A 8 4.88 17.04 0.94
N ASN A 9 3.92 16.46 1.66
CA ASN A 9 3.01 15.44 1.12
C ASN A 9 1.66 16.04 0.66
N GLY A 10 1.60 17.35 0.43
CA GLY A 10 0.45 18.03 -0.17
C GLY A 10 -0.63 18.49 0.79
N ASN A 11 -0.52 18.21 2.10
CA ASN A 11 -1.44 18.75 3.09
C ASN A 11 -1.02 20.19 3.41
N THR A 12 -1.56 21.16 2.67
CA THR A 12 -1.17 22.58 2.72
C THR A 12 -2.23 23.49 3.31
N GLU A 13 -3.47 22.98 3.46
CA GLU A 13 -4.61 23.72 3.98
C GLU A 13 -5.03 23.21 5.37
N GLU A 14 -5.72 24.06 6.12
CA GLU A 14 -6.36 23.63 7.37
C GLU A 14 -7.46 22.60 7.06
N GLY A 15 -7.51 21.51 7.84
CA GLY A 15 -8.42 20.39 7.59
C GLY A 15 -7.87 19.28 6.69
N ASP A 16 -6.80 19.51 5.91
CA ASP A 16 -6.21 18.48 5.03
C ASP A 16 -5.78 17.21 5.80
N GLY A 17 -5.27 17.38 7.03
CA GLY A 17 -4.90 16.25 7.89
C GLY A 17 -6.08 15.33 8.22
N LEU A 18 -7.26 15.91 8.48
CA LEU A 18 -8.48 15.15 8.74
C LEU A 18 -9.04 14.57 7.42
N LYS A 19 -9.01 15.36 6.34
CA LYS A 19 -9.54 14.97 5.03
C LYS A 19 -8.77 13.78 4.44
N TYR A 20 -7.43 13.84 4.41
CA TYR A 20 -6.53 12.82 3.85
C TYR A 20 -5.90 11.93 4.92
N ARG A 21 -6.69 11.56 5.93
CA ARG A 21 -6.33 10.56 6.96
C ARG A 21 -6.27 9.14 6.37
N GLY A 22 -5.71 8.20 7.12
CA GLY A 22 -5.53 6.81 6.70
C GLY A 22 -6.83 6.12 6.30
N ARG A 23 -6.85 5.45 5.14
CA ARG A 23 -7.98 4.67 4.64
C ARG A 23 -7.53 3.42 3.89
N GLY A 24 -8.44 2.45 3.80
CA GLY A 24 -8.24 1.21 3.06
C GLY A 24 -7.18 0.29 3.66
N LEU A 25 -6.84 -0.76 2.91
CA LEU A 25 -5.96 -1.84 3.36
C LEU A 25 -4.52 -1.39 3.62
N ALA A 26 -4.04 -0.41 2.86
CA ALA A 26 -2.69 0.16 3.01
C ALA A 26 -2.63 1.33 4.00
N HIS A 27 -3.76 1.74 4.58
CA HIS A 27 -3.87 2.93 5.43
C HIS A 27 -3.29 4.19 4.75
N MET A 28 -3.69 4.43 3.50
CA MET A 28 -3.17 5.50 2.63
C MET A 28 -3.44 6.89 3.25
N THR A 29 -2.38 7.68 3.40
CA THR A 29 -2.40 9.04 3.99
C THR A 29 -1.84 10.06 3.01
N TRP A 30 -2.09 11.34 3.28
CA TRP A 30 -1.57 12.52 2.56
C TRP A 30 -2.21 12.82 1.21
N LYS A 31 -2.49 14.11 0.94
CA LYS A 31 -3.15 14.60 -0.28
C LYS A 31 -2.47 14.11 -1.56
N ASN A 32 -1.14 14.10 -1.61
CA ASN A 32 -0.42 13.64 -2.80
C ASN A 32 -0.70 12.17 -3.13
N ASN A 33 -0.75 11.27 -2.14
CA ASN A 33 -1.06 9.86 -2.41
C ASN A 33 -2.51 9.69 -2.89
N TYR A 34 -3.45 10.47 -2.34
CA TYR A 34 -4.84 10.48 -2.82
C TYR A 34 -4.92 11.00 -4.26
N LYS A 35 -4.10 11.99 -4.62
CA LYS A 35 -3.99 12.50 -5.99
C LYS A 35 -3.45 11.43 -6.93
N ASP A 36 -2.32 10.81 -6.59
CA ASP A 36 -1.69 9.79 -7.42
C ASP A 36 -2.61 8.57 -7.61
N ALA A 37 -3.33 8.16 -6.56
CA ALA A 37 -4.34 7.11 -6.65
C ALA A 37 -5.54 7.52 -7.53
N SER A 38 -5.92 8.81 -7.50
CA SER A 38 -7.02 9.33 -8.33
C SER A 38 -6.65 9.27 -9.81
N GLU A 39 -5.41 9.65 -10.15
CA GLU A 39 -4.87 9.56 -11.49
C GLU A 39 -4.75 8.10 -11.96
N TYR A 40 -4.31 7.19 -11.08
CA TYR A 40 -4.14 5.77 -11.42
C TYR A 40 -5.46 5.04 -11.67
N LEU A 41 -6.48 5.28 -10.84
CA LEU A 41 -7.78 4.59 -10.94
C LEU A 41 -8.85 5.36 -11.70
N ASN A 42 -8.56 6.61 -12.10
CA ASN A 42 -9.54 7.52 -12.69
C ASN A 42 -10.79 7.71 -11.80
N VAL A 43 -10.57 7.91 -10.49
CA VAL A 43 -11.62 8.10 -9.47
C VAL A 43 -11.25 9.32 -8.61
N ASP A 44 -12.22 10.19 -8.30
CA ASP A 44 -11.96 11.41 -7.54
C ASP A 44 -11.82 11.15 -6.02
N PHE A 45 -10.65 10.68 -5.59
CA PHE A 45 -10.36 10.53 -4.15
C PHE A 45 -9.97 11.86 -3.49
N ILE A 46 -9.81 12.95 -4.25
CA ILE A 46 -9.51 14.28 -3.70
C ILE A 46 -10.76 14.87 -3.07
N ASN A 47 -11.91 14.75 -3.73
CA ASN A 47 -13.18 15.23 -3.19
C ASN A 47 -13.97 14.15 -2.44
N GLN A 48 -13.74 12.87 -2.76
CA GLN A 48 -14.41 11.72 -2.13
C GLN A 48 -13.39 10.75 -1.51
N PRO A 49 -12.57 11.20 -0.54
CA PRO A 49 -11.47 10.40 0.01
C PRO A 49 -11.95 9.11 0.71
N GLU A 50 -13.17 9.07 1.23
CA GLU A 50 -13.81 7.87 1.80
C GLU A 50 -13.85 6.67 0.87
N LYS A 51 -13.96 6.89 -0.45
CA LYS A 51 -13.94 5.80 -1.43
C LYS A 51 -12.68 4.95 -1.36
N ALA A 52 -11.54 5.53 -0.97
CA ALA A 52 -10.29 4.78 -0.81
C ALA A 52 -10.37 3.66 0.27
N ALA A 53 -11.43 3.63 1.10
CA ALA A 53 -11.69 2.57 2.05
C ALA A 53 -12.54 1.41 1.48
N GLU A 54 -13.23 1.61 0.36
CA GLU A 54 -14.04 0.58 -0.29
C GLU A 54 -13.13 -0.47 -0.95
N LEU A 55 -13.44 -1.75 -0.82
CA LEU A 55 -12.55 -2.83 -1.26
C LEU A 55 -12.23 -2.77 -2.76
N ASP A 56 -13.19 -2.36 -3.58
CA ASP A 56 -13.05 -2.19 -5.03
C ASP A 56 -11.92 -1.22 -5.41
N TYR A 57 -11.62 -0.26 -4.53
CA TYR A 57 -10.52 0.68 -4.72
C TYR A 57 -9.31 0.37 -3.82
N ALA A 58 -9.55 -0.10 -2.59
CA ALA A 58 -8.50 -0.36 -1.62
C ALA A 58 -7.57 -1.51 -2.04
N VAL A 59 -8.09 -2.56 -2.68
CA VAL A 59 -7.29 -3.67 -3.21
C VAL A 59 -6.34 -3.19 -4.33
N PRO A 60 -6.82 -2.55 -5.42
CA PRO A 60 -5.91 -2.08 -6.46
C PRO A 60 -4.95 -0.99 -5.96
N ILE A 61 -5.36 -0.11 -5.04
CA ILE A 61 -4.44 0.86 -4.39
C ILE A 61 -3.31 0.14 -3.65
N LEU A 62 -3.61 -0.90 -2.87
CA LEU A 62 -2.60 -1.68 -2.16
C LEU A 62 -1.60 -2.31 -3.12
N ILE A 63 -2.09 -2.94 -4.20
CA ILE A 63 -1.26 -3.63 -5.19
C ILE A 63 -0.37 -2.62 -5.93
N TRP A 64 -0.98 -1.61 -6.54
CA TRP A 64 -0.27 -0.56 -7.29
C TRP A 64 0.76 0.15 -6.43
N GLY A 65 0.36 0.56 -5.22
CA GLY A 65 1.24 1.29 -4.31
C GLY A 65 2.43 0.44 -3.84
N SER A 66 2.22 -0.87 -3.67
CA SER A 66 3.28 -1.81 -3.30
C SER A 66 4.27 -2.06 -4.44
N ILE A 67 3.76 -2.24 -5.67
CA ILE A 67 4.59 -2.45 -6.87
C ILE A 67 5.44 -1.22 -7.18
N ASN A 68 4.83 -0.02 -7.11
CA ASN A 68 5.50 1.23 -7.48
C ASN A 68 6.24 1.90 -6.32
N GLY A 69 6.06 1.42 -5.09
CA GLY A 69 6.71 1.97 -3.90
C GLY A 69 6.12 3.31 -3.45
N ILE A 70 4.82 3.54 -3.66
CA ILE A 70 4.15 4.81 -3.38
C ILE A 70 4.18 5.14 -1.87
N PHE A 71 3.98 4.13 -1.01
CA PHE A 71 3.85 4.36 0.42
C PHE A 71 5.17 4.64 1.15
N SER A 72 6.26 4.01 0.70
CA SER A 72 7.55 4.00 1.43
C SER A 72 8.78 4.26 0.56
N LYS A 73 8.58 4.46 -0.75
CA LYS A 73 9.61 4.49 -1.81
C LYS A 73 10.29 3.14 -2.07
N ARG A 74 9.86 2.07 -1.40
CA ARG A 74 10.39 0.72 -1.58
C ARG A 74 9.39 -0.13 -2.34
N LYS A 75 9.84 -0.70 -3.45
CA LYS A 75 9.04 -1.55 -4.33
C LYS A 75 9.01 -2.98 -3.81
N LEU A 76 7.89 -3.67 -4.02
CA LEU A 76 7.73 -5.09 -3.69
C LEU A 76 8.81 -5.96 -4.35
N SER A 77 9.14 -5.68 -5.62
CA SER A 77 10.15 -6.40 -6.41
C SER A 77 11.57 -6.38 -5.80
N LYS A 78 11.85 -5.45 -4.89
CA LYS A 78 13.11 -5.43 -4.14
C LYS A 78 13.23 -6.62 -3.18
N TYR A 79 12.10 -7.16 -2.72
CA TYR A 79 12.03 -8.18 -1.66
C TYR A 79 11.44 -9.50 -2.15
N ILE A 80 10.53 -9.45 -3.10
CA ILE A 80 9.85 -10.62 -3.66
C ILE A 80 9.95 -10.53 -5.18
N ASN A 81 10.64 -11.49 -5.79
CA ASN A 81 10.83 -11.65 -7.23
C ASN A 81 11.18 -13.11 -7.56
N GLU A 82 11.49 -13.40 -8.82
CA GLU A 82 11.83 -14.76 -9.31
C GLU A 82 12.99 -15.41 -8.53
N ASP A 83 14.00 -14.63 -8.14
CA ASP A 83 15.20 -15.15 -7.48
C ASP A 83 15.06 -15.27 -5.95
N LYS A 84 14.12 -14.52 -5.34
CA LYS A 84 14.00 -14.47 -3.87
C LYS A 84 12.63 -14.08 -3.38
N ILE A 85 12.29 -14.63 -2.22
CA ILE A 85 11.09 -14.27 -1.45
C ILE A 85 11.50 -13.91 -0.01
N ASP A 86 11.49 -12.61 0.31
CA ASP A 86 11.75 -12.10 1.65
C ASP A 86 10.53 -11.35 2.22
N TYR A 87 9.59 -12.11 2.77
CA TYR A 87 8.38 -11.55 3.37
C TYR A 87 8.65 -10.63 4.56
N LYS A 88 9.74 -10.87 5.30
CA LYS A 88 10.07 -10.07 6.49
C LYS A 88 10.49 -8.66 6.07
N LEU A 89 11.43 -8.55 5.12
CA LEU A 89 11.85 -7.25 4.63
C LEU A 89 10.79 -6.62 3.72
N ALA A 90 9.93 -7.40 3.06
CA ALA A 90 8.79 -6.89 2.29
C ALA A 90 7.84 -6.01 3.14
N ARG A 91 7.82 -6.17 4.46
CA ARG A 91 7.08 -5.27 5.36
C ARG A 91 7.42 -3.78 5.14
N TYR A 92 8.66 -3.50 4.74
CA TYR A 92 9.13 -2.15 4.45
C TYR A 92 8.39 -1.44 3.31
N VAL A 93 7.70 -2.18 2.44
CA VAL A 93 6.93 -1.64 1.31
C VAL A 93 5.81 -0.74 1.79
N ILE A 94 5.14 -1.09 2.90
CA ILE A 94 4.02 -0.32 3.45
C ILE A 94 4.48 0.57 4.61
N ASN A 95 5.25 0.07 5.58
CA ASN A 95 5.64 0.82 6.78
C ASN A 95 6.97 0.31 7.36
N GLY A 96 7.33 0.69 8.59
CA GLY A 96 8.46 0.13 9.33
C GLY A 96 8.27 -1.36 9.69
N GLN A 97 9.24 -1.92 10.41
CA GLN A 97 9.36 -3.37 10.68
C GLN A 97 8.52 -3.89 11.86
N ASN A 98 7.56 -3.12 12.37
CA ASN A 98 6.67 -3.60 13.41
C ASN A 98 5.90 -4.84 12.91
N TYR A 99 5.89 -5.90 13.73
CA TYR A 99 5.26 -7.19 13.44
C TYR A 99 5.78 -7.92 12.19
N ALA A 100 6.99 -7.61 11.73
CA ALA A 100 7.50 -8.18 10.47
C ALA A 100 7.67 -9.70 10.51
N ASN A 101 7.98 -10.29 11.68
CA ASN A 101 8.12 -11.74 11.81
C ASN A 101 6.76 -12.44 11.69
N GLU A 102 5.73 -11.90 12.35
CA GLU A 102 4.37 -12.40 12.38
C GLU A 102 3.72 -12.30 11.00
N ILE A 103 3.90 -11.15 10.33
CA ILE A 103 3.43 -10.95 8.95
C ILE A 103 4.14 -11.93 8.00
N ALA A 104 5.45 -12.14 8.17
CA ALA A 104 6.18 -13.10 7.35
C ALA A 104 5.73 -14.55 7.60
N ALA A 105 5.43 -14.92 8.84
CA ALA A 105 4.88 -16.24 9.17
C ALA A 105 3.52 -16.45 8.50
N ASN A 106 2.61 -15.47 8.60
CA ASN A 106 1.31 -15.52 7.94
C ASN A 106 1.44 -15.61 6.41
N ALA A 107 2.34 -14.84 5.80
CA ALA A 107 2.57 -14.87 4.35
C ALA A 107 3.03 -16.26 3.87
N LYS A 108 3.93 -16.91 4.61
CA LYS A 108 4.36 -18.28 4.31
C LYS A 108 3.21 -19.29 4.40
N CYS A 109 2.32 -19.14 5.39
CA CYS A 109 1.13 -19.98 5.50
C CYS A 109 0.20 -19.79 4.30
N PHE A 110 -0.07 -18.54 3.90
CA PHE A 110 -0.90 -18.26 2.72
C PHE A 110 -0.30 -18.80 1.43
N GLU A 111 1.00 -18.60 1.22
CA GLU A 111 1.71 -19.16 0.07
C GLU A 111 1.58 -20.69 0.02
N ALA A 112 1.81 -21.38 1.14
CA ALA A 112 1.69 -22.84 1.19
C ALA A 112 0.27 -23.31 0.84
N ILE A 113 -0.76 -22.63 1.37
CA ILE A 113 -2.16 -22.93 1.05
C ILE A 113 -2.44 -22.70 -0.44
N LEU A 114 -2.01 -21.56 -0.99
CA LEU A 114 -2.20 -21.24 -2.41
C LEU A 114 -1.53 -22.27 -3.32
N ARG A 115 -0.28 -22.69 -3.03
CA ARG A 115 0.42 -23.72 -3.81
C ARG A 115 -0.29 -25.08 -3.76
N GLN A 116 -0.86 -25.44 -2.61
CA GLN A 116 -1.59 -26.70 -2.46
C GLN A 116 -2.98 -26.70 -3.11
N THR A 117 -3.63 -25.53 -3.21
CA THR A 117 -5.03 -25.42 -3.64
C THR A 117 -5.21 -24.84 -5.03
N SER A 118 -4.16 -24.22 -5.59
CA SER A 118 -4.20 -23.64 -6.92
C SER A 118 -4.14 -24.72 -7.99
N ASN A 119 -4.99 -24.59 -9.00
CA ASN A 119 -4.91 -25.39 -10.23
C ASN A 119 -4.06 -24.70 -11.31
N LEU A 120 -3.44 -23.56 -11.00
CA LEU A 120 -2.53 -22.86 -11.91
C LEU A 120 -1.15 -23.52 -11.87
N ILE A 121 -0.54 -23.68 -13.05
CA ILE A 121 0.86 -24.11 -13.16
C ILE A 121 1.75 -23.00 -12.62
N GLU A 122 2.69 -23.34 -11.75
CA GLU A 122 3.70 -22.40 -11.27
C GLU A 122 4.58 -21.94 -12.43
N ALA A 123 4.30 -20.74 -12.94
CA ALA A 123 5.24 -19.98 -13.75
C ALA A 123 5.77 -18.87 -12.85
N PHE A 124 7.03 -19.00 -12.46
CA PHE A 124 7.79 -17.90 -11.88
C PHE A 124 8.43 -17.11 -13.01
#